data_AF-A0A482F144-F1
#
_entry.id   AF-A0A482F144-F1
#
_cell.length_a   1.000
_cell.length_b   1.000
_cell.length_c   1.000
_cell.angle_alpha   90.00
_cell.angle_beta   90.00
_cell.angle_gamma   90.00
#
_symmetry.space_group_name_H-M   'P 1'
#
loop_
_entity.id
_entity.type
_entity.pdbx_description
1 polymer ?
#
loop_
_entity_poly.entity_id
_entity_poly.type
_entity_poly.pdbx_seq_one_letter_code
_entity_poly.pdbx_strand_id
1 'polypeptide(L)'
;MKLAVCIPVGTPFTTVEWAWSIRQLQVPNAEWFFNRSHEPIDHVRENMAEEALEIDPDYLFFLDSDVILPANALKVMLRHRQPVVSALYPDKSERWNAWVEKDGDIVNIKELTDPRGRLLTVDYTGFGCMLIDARVFERLSKPWFEYEYDRRKNPDGFSEDQYFCNKVQKELGFKVILDGRVLCRHCWTGALEGPKSVTQLGV
;
A
#
# COMPACT_ATOMS: atom_id res chain seq x y z
N MET A 1 -5.11 -10.64 18.99
CA MET A 1 -4.96 -9.90 17.73
C MET A 1 -4.49 -8.50 18.03
N LYS A 2 -3.18 -8.29 17.90
CA LYS A 2 -2.49 -7.01 17.96
C LYS A 2 -2.19 -6.58 16.52
N LEU A 3 -2.52 -5.34 16.20
CA LEU A 3 -2.34 -4.76 14.86
C LEU A 3 -1.37 -3.58 14.96
N ALA A 4 -0.32 -3.57 14.15
CA ALA A 4 0.49 -2.38 13.93
C ALA A 4 -0.05 -1.63 12.70
N VAL A 5 -0.40 -0.36 12.85
CA VAL A 5 -0.83 0.50 11.75
C VAL A 5 0.31 1.43 11.38
N CYS A 6 0.86 1.23 10.19
CA CYS A 6 2.02 1.92 9.65
C CYS A 6 1.57 2.96 8.62
N ILE A 7 1.68 4.25 8.96
CA ILE A 7 1.37 5.37 8.07
C ILE A 7 2.64 6.14 7.68
N PRO A 8 3.18 5.94 6.46
CA PRO A 8 4.19 6.83 5.92
C PRO A 8 3.55 8.17 5.53
N VAL A 9 4.15 9.27 5.97
CA VAL A 9 3.64 10.63 5.77
C VAL A 9 4.65 11.45 4.97
N GLY A 10 4.48 11.46 3.64
CA GLY A 10 5.39 12.14 2.71
C GLY A 10 5.16 13.65 2.55
N THR A 11 4.06 14.18 3.10
CA THR A 11 3.71 15.61 3.03
C THR A 11 3.38 16.16 4.42
N PRO A 12 3.62 17.46 4.69
CA PRO A 12 3.34 18.05 6.00
C PRO A 12 1.83 18.21 6.29
N PHE A 13 0.97 17.89 5.32
CA PHE A 13 -0.48 17.98 5.43
C PHE A 13 -1.14 16.72 4.87
N THR A 14 -2.30 16.39 5.45
CA THR A 14 -3.25 15.38 4.97
C THR A 14 -4.62 16.02 4.80
N THR A 15 -5.52 15.40 4.04
CA THR A 15 -6.88 15.93 3.92
C THR A 15 -7.69 15.68 5.20
N VAL A 16 -8.67 16.54 5.48
CA VAL A 16 -9.64 16.31 6.55
C VAL A 16 -10.42 15.02 6.29
N GLU A 17 -10.69 14.70 5.02
CA GLU A 17 -11.38 13.47 4.63
C GLU A 17 -10.57 12.23 5.02
N TRP A 18 -9.25 12.22 4.76
CA TRP A 18 -8.37 11.12 5.18
C TRP A 18 -8.35 10.95 6.71
N ALA A 19 -8.17 12.05 7.45
CA ALA A 19 -8.15 12.03 8.91
C ALA A 19 -9.48 11.54 9.50
N TRP A 20 -10.59 11.95 8.90
CA TRP A 20 -11.93 11.51 9.28
C TRP A 20 -12.14 10.01 8.98
N SER A 21 -11.68 9.54 7.82
CA SER A 21 -11.72 8.13 7.43
C SER A 21 -11.01 7.23 8.44
N ILE A 22 -9.79 7.60 8.85
CA ILE A 22 -9.03 6.82 9.86
C ILE A 22 -9.75 6.79 11.20
N ARG A 23 -10.32 7.92 11.63
CA ARG A 23 -11.08 8.00 12.88
C ARG A 23 -12.32 7.07 12.89
N GLN A 24 -12.86 6.76 11.71
CA GLN A 24 -14.00 5.86 11.55
C GLN A 24 -13.60 4.39 11.40
N LEU A 25 -12.32 4.07 11.28
CA LEU A 25 -11.88 2.69 11.08
C LEU A 25 -12.32 1.81 12.25
N GLN A 26 -12.94 0.70 11.88
CA GLN A 26 -13.29 -0.38 12.79
C GLN A 26 -12.04 -1.23 13.04
N VAL A 27 -11.09 -0.68 13.79
CA VAL A 27 -9.84 -1.36 14.15
C VAL A 27 -9.99 -2.19 15.42
N PRO A 28 -9.30 -3.35 15.52
CA PRO A 28 -9.06 -4.01 16.80
C PRO A 28 -8.13 -3.14 17.68
N ASN A 29 -7.64 -3.71 18.79
CA ASN A 29 -6.53 -3.11 19.54
C ASN A 29 -5.33 -2.89 18.60
N ALA A 30 -5.03 -1.62 18.30
CA ALA A 30 -4.06 -1.22 17.30
C ALA A 30 -3.08 -0.19 17.85
N GLU A 31 -1.81 -0.37 17.50
CA GLU A 31 -0.71 0.54 17.81
C GLU A 31 -0.32 1.27 16.53
N TRP A 32 -0.10 2.58 16.62
CA TRP A 32 -0.04 3.47 15.46
C TRP A 32 1.36 4.07 15.30
N PHE A 33 1.96 3.83 14.14
CA PHE A 33 3.28 4.28 13.76
C PHE A 33 3.15 5.32 12.65
N PHE A 34 3.57 6.55 12.92
CA PHE A 34 3.57 7.63 11.94
C PHE A 34 5.01 8.04 11.65
N ASN A 35 5.46 7.85 10.41
CA ASN A 35 6.79 8.26 10.02
C ASN A 35 6.72 9.50 9.11
N ARG A 36 7.30 10.60 9.58
CA ARG A 36 7.41 11.90 8.87
C ARG A 36 8.84 12.18 8.40
N SER A 37 9.67 11.14 8.28
CA SER A 37 11.03 11.24 7.75
C SER A 37 11.01 11.76 6.31
N HIS A 38 12.07 12.48 5.93
CA HIS A 38 12.30 12.91 4.55
C HIS A 38 13.18 11.90 3.79
N GLU A 39 13.35 10.70 4.36
CA GLU A 39 14.03 9.59 3.71
C GLU A 39 13.23 9.07 2.50
N PRO A 40 13.90 8.39 1.56
CA PRO A 40 13.24 7.62 0.52
C PRO A 40 12.21 6.63 1.08
N ILE A 41 11.11 6.40 0.35
CA ILE A 41 9.95 5.66 0.85
C ILE A 41 10.24 4.18 1.16
N ASP A 42 11.21 3.56 0.49
CA ASP A 42 11.74 2.23 0.81
C ASP A 42 12.34 2.20 2.22
N HIS A 43 13.23 3.14 2.55
CA HIS A 43 13.80 3.29 3.89
C HIS A 43 12.72 3.56 4.95
N VAL A 44 11.75 4.43 4.63
CA VAL A 44 10.64 4.72 5.54
C VAL A 44 9.85 3.46 5.87
N ARG A 45 9.50 2.64 4.87
CA ARG A 45 8.75 1.40 5.07
C ARG A 45 9.57 0.31 5.77
N GLU A 46 10.86 0.22 5.47
CA GLU A 46 11.78 -0.69 6.16
C GLU A 46 11.82 -0.37 7.66
N ASN A 47 12.14 0.88 8.02
CA ASN A 47 12.21 1.33 9.42
C ASN A 47 10.87 1.15 10.14
N MET A 48 9.76 1.48 9.48
CA MET A 48 8.42 1.30 10.06
C MET A 48 8.08 -0.18 10.29
N ALA A 49 8.49 -1.07 9.38
CA ALA A 49 8.31 -2.50 9.57
C ALA A 49 9.14 -3.00 10.76
N GLU A 50 10.40 -2.54 10.88
CA GLU A 50 11.26 -2.87 12.02
C GLU A 50 10.63 -2.44 13.36
N GLU A 51 10.28 -1.16 13.50
CA GLU A 51 9.63 -0.61 14.70
C GLU A 51 8.31 -1.32 15.03
N ALA A 52 7.48 -1.56 14.01
CA ALA A 52 6.21 -2.25 14.18
C ALA A 52 6.38 -3.71 14.63
N LEU A 53 7.45 -4.39 14.24
CA LEU A 53 7.70 -5.77 14.66
C LEU A 53 8.20 -5.87 16.11
N GLU A 54 8.79 -4.81 16.67
CA GLU A 54 9.24 -4.80 18.08
C GLU A 54 8.10 -5.03 19.08
N ILE A 55 6.87 -4.68 18.70
CA ILE A 55 5.69 -4.88 19.55
C ILE A 55 5.06 -6.27 19.39
N ASP A 56 5.65 -7.19 18.62
CA ASP A 56 5.13 -8.54 18.34
C ASP A 56 3.65 -8.53 17.87
N PRO A 57 3.35 -7.85 16.75
CA PRO A 57 1.99 -7.77 16.22
C PRO A 57 1.60 -9.05 15.48
N ASP A 58 0.30 -9.35 15.38
CA ASP A 58 -0.19 -10.42 14.49
C ASP A 58 -0.16 -9.96 13.02
N TYR A 59 -0.39 -8.67 12.79
CA TYR A 59 -0.46 -8.06 11.45
C TYR A 59 0.17 -6.66 11.45
N LEU A 60 0.80 -6.32 10.31
CA LEU A 60 1.17 -4.96 9.95
C LEU A 60 0.19 -4.46 8.89
N PHE A 61 -0.34 -3.25 9.06
CA PHE A 61 -1.21 -2.61 8.11
C PHE A 61 -0.61 -1.30 7.63
N PHE A 62 -0.21 -1.26 6.36
CA PHE A 62 0.30 -0.07 5.71
C PHE A 62 -0.86 0.72 5.08
N LEU A 63 -0.88 2.02 5.37
CA LEU A 63 -1.86 2.97 4.83
C LEU A 63 -1.14 4.27 4.47
N ASP A 64 -1.06 4.58 3.18
CA ASP A 64 -0.45 5.84 2.74
C ASP A 64 -1.32 7.05 3.16
N SER A 65 -0.67 8.17 3.46
CA SER A 65 -1.34 9.38 3.97
C SER A 65 -2.25 10.10 2.97
N ASP A 66 -2.33 9.58 1.74
CA ASP A 66 -3.17 10.08 0.65
C ASP A 66 -4.19 9.03 0.16
N VAL A 67 -4.29 7.86 0.80
CA VAL A 67 -5.27 6.81 0.47
C VAL A 67 -6.41 6.80 1.50
N ILE A 68 -7.63 7.01 1.03
CA ILE A 68 -8.85 7.05 1.84
C ILE A 68 -9.60 5.73 1.69
N LEU A 69 -9.66 4.95 2.76
CA LEU A 69 -10.27 3.62 2.79
C LEU A 69 -11.67 3.61 3.43
N PRO A 70 -12.54 2.65 3.06
CA PRO A 70 -13.82 2.47 3.75
C PRO A 70 -13.65 2.13 5.24
N ALA A 71 -14.58 2.59 6.10
CA ALA A 71 -14.53 2.34 7.55
C ALA A 71 -14.47 0.85 7.94
N ASN A 72 -14.98 -0.04 7.09
CA ASN A 72 -14.97 -1.49 7.28
C ASN A 72 -13.79 -2.19 6.58
N ALA A 73 -12.86 -1.47 5.94
CA ALA A 73 -11.76 -2.03 5.16
C ALA A 73 -10.97 -3.08 5.93
N LEU A 74 -10.40 -2.70 7.09
CA LEU A 74 -9.61 -3.61 7.92
C LEU A 74 -10.41 -4.84 8.37
N LYS A 75 -11.68 -4.66 8.76
CA LYS A 75 -12.57 -5.77 9.13
C LYS A 75 -12.76 -6.76 7.98
N VAL A 76 -12.86 -6.28 6.74
CA VAL A 76 -12.97 -7.13 5.54
C VAL A 76 -11.63 -7.81 5.26
N MET A 77 -10.53 -7.07 5.26
CA MET A 77 -9.19 -7.59 4.95
C MET A 77 -8.73 -8.67 5.94
N LEU A 78 -8.91 -8.44 7.25
CA LEU A 78 -8.55 -9.38 8.32
C LEU A 78 -9.31 -10.72 8.24
N ARG A 79 -10.51 -10.75 7.65
CA ARG A 79 -11.30 -11.98 7.52
C ARG A 79 -10.69 -12.98 6.54
N HIS A 80 -9.85 -12.53 5.62
CA HIS A 80 -9.22 -13.41 4.64
C HIS A 80 -8.21 -14.36 5.27
N ARG A 81 -7.51 -13.92 6.34
CA ARG A 81 -6.43 -14.68 6.99
C ARG A 81 -5.38 -15.15 5.99
N GLN A 82 -5.00 -14.25 5.08
CA GLN A 82 -4.02 -14.49 4.03
C GLN A 82 -2.71 -13.77 4.38
N PRO A 83 -1.55 -14.27 3.92
CA PRO A 83 -0.26 -13.67 4.23
C PRO A 83 -0.15 -12.21 3.79
N VAL A 84 -0.68 -11.88 2.61
CA VAL A 84 -0.69 -10.52 2.06
C VAL A 84 -2.06 -10.23 1.43
N VAL A 85 -2.70 -9.16 1.89
CA VAL A 85 -4.01 -8.69 1.40
C VAL A 85 -3.90 -7.21 1.03
N SER A 86 -4.34 -6.83 -0.16
CA SER A 86 -4.38 -5.45 -0.62
C SER A 86 -5.80 -4.99 -0.91
N ALA A 87 -6.09 -3.73 -0.61
CA ALA A 87 -7.29 -3.06 -1.08
C ALA A 87 -7.08 -2.54 -2.51
N LEU A 88 -8.20 -2.28 -3.20
CA LEU A 88 -8.18 -1.74 -4.55
C LEU A 88 -8.21 -0.21 -4.50
N TYR A 89 -7.32 0.45 -5.24
CA TYR A 89 -7.36 1.91 -5.45
C TYR A 89 -6.72 2.30 -6.78
N PRO A 90 -7.11 3.43 -7.38
CA PRO A 90 -6.48 3.91 -8.60
C PRO A 90 -5.13 4.57 -8.29
N ASP A 91 -4.18 4.50 -9.22
CA ASP A 91 -2.99 5.34 -9.23
C ASP A 91 -3.29 6.72 -9.87
N LYS A 92 -2.28 7.61 -9.90
CA LYS A 92 -2.38 8.95 -10.50
C LYS A 92 -2.66 8.95 -12.01
N SER A 93 -2.55 7.81 -12.68
CA SER A 93 -2.82 7.61 -14.11
C SER A 93 -4.09 6.79 -14.36
N GLU A 94 -4.97 6.68 -13.36
CA GLU A 94 -6.24 5.94 -13.42
C GLU A 94 -6.11 4.45 -13.76
N ARG A 95 -4.93 3.86 -13.50
CA ARG A 95 -4.74 2.41 -13.47
C ARG A 95 -5.05 1.90 -12.09
N TRP A 96 -5.41 0.62 -11.97
CA TRP A 96 -5.54 0.01 -10.64
C TRP A 96 -4.16 -0.25 -10.03
N ASN A 97 -4.04 -0.19 -8.71
CA ASN A 97 -2.84 -0.53 -7.96
C ASN A 97 -2.45 -2.02 -8.00
N ALA A 98 -2.80 -2.77 -9.05
CA ALA A 98 -2.62 -4.20 -9.12
C ALA A 98 -2.25 -4.67 -10.52
N TRP A 99 -1.30 -5.60 -10.59
CA TRP A 99 -0.74 -6.14 -11.82
C TRP A 99 -0.54 -7.65 -11.72
N VAL A 100 -0.57 -8.32 -12.87
CA VAL A 100 -0.29 -9.74 -12.98
C VAL A 100 0.76 -10.00 -14.04
N GLU A 101 1.57 -11.04 -13.83
CA GLU A 101 2.50 -11.54 -14.82
C GLU A 101 1.76 -12.45 -15.80
N LYS A 102 1.81 -12.12 -17.08
CA LYS A 102 1.17 -12.87 -18.15
C LYS A 102 2.10 -12.94 -19.35
N ASP A 103 2.45 -14.16 -19.76
CA ASP A 103 3.30 -14.43 -20.93
C ASP A 103 4.67 -13.71 -20.89
N GLY A 104 5.18 -13.44 -19.68
CA GLY A 104 6.45 -12.74 -19.45
C GLY A 104 6.32 -11.22 -19.26
N ASP A 105 5.12 -10.67 -19.46
CA ASP A 105 4.82 -9.25 -19.29
C ASP A 105 4.08 -8.97 -17.97
N ILE A 106 4.35 -7.81 -17.36
CA ILE A 106 3.59 -7.30 -16.21
C ILE A 106 2.45 -6.42 -16.73
N VAL A 107 1.22 -6.92 -16.60
CA VAL A 107 0.02 -6.30 -17.16
C VAL A 107 -0.86 -5.77 -16.03
N ASN A 108 -1.42 -4.56 -16.18
CA ASN A 108 -2.35 -4.02 -15.19
C ASN A 108 -3.64 -4.83 -15.18
N ILE A 109 -4.20 -5.10 -13.99
CA ILE A 109 -5.39 -5.93 -13.87
C ILE A 109 -6.59 -5.39 -14.68
N LYS A 110 -6.65 -4.06 -14.89
CA LYS A 110 -7.68 -3.36 -15.68
C LYS A 110 -7.80 -3.88 -17.12
N GLU A 111 -6.70 -4.35 -17.70
CA GLU A 111 -6.66 -4.87 -19.08
C GLU A 111 -7.24 -6.29 -19.18
N LEU A 112 -7.29 -7.00 -18.06
CA LEU A 112 -7.79 -8.37 -18.00
C LEU A 112 -9.22 -8.42 -17.49
N THR A 113 -9.55 -7.57 -16.51
CA THR A 113 -10.87 -7.54 -15.92
C THR A 113 -11.12 -6.28 -15.09
N ASP A 114 -12.39 -6.01 -14.77
CA ASP A 114 -12.75 -5.05 -13.75
C ASP A 114 -12.59 -5.69 -12.34
N PRO A 115 -11.65 -5.23 -11.50
CA PRO A 115 -11.43 -5.81 -10.18
C PRO A 115 -12.50 -5.39 -9.15
N ARG A 116 -13.33 -4.38 -9.44
CA ARG A 116 -14.29 -3.83 -8.49
C ARG A 116 -15.29 -4.91 -8.03
N GLY A 117 -15.48 -5.00 -6.72
CA GLY A 117 -16.38 -5.98 -6.09
C GLY A 117 -15.89 -7.43 -6.12
N ARG A 118 -14.68 -7.71 -6.63
CA ARG A 118 -14.16 -9.07 -6.79
C ARG A 118 -13.02 -9.35 -5.82
N LEU A 119 -12.85 -10.62 -5.48
CA LEU A 119 -11.67 -11.13 -4.81
C LEU A 119 -10.77 -11.77 -5.87
N LEU A 120 -9.55 -11.24 -6.01
CA LEU A 120 -8.60 -11.67 -7.04
C LEU A 120 -7.26 -12.02 -6.39
N THR A 121 -6.47 -12.82 -7.10
CA THR A 121 -5.05 -13.05 -6.78
C THR A 121 -4.22 -12.32 -7.81
N VAL A 122 -3.28 -11.51 -7.35
CA VAL A 122 -2.41 -10.69 -8.19
C VAL A 122 -0.94 -10.87 -7.80
N ASP A 123 -0.04 -10.59 -8.73
CA ASP A 123 1.39 -10.77 -8.52
C ASP A 123 1.99 -9.53 -7.87
N TYR A 124 1.58 -8.34 -8.30
CA TYR A 124 2.10 -7.07 -7.78
C TYR A 124 0.96 -6.16 -7.38
N THR A 125 1.20 -5.36 -6.35
CA THR A 125 0.28 -4.29 -5.93
C THR A 125 1.04 -3.18 -5.22
N GLY A 126 0.42 -2.01 -5.10
CA GLY A 126 0.95 -0.93 -4.29
C GLY A 126 0.68 -1.12 -2.79
N PHE A 127 1.42 -0.37 -1.98
CA PHE A 127 1.40 -0.45 -0.51
C PHE A 127 0.47 0.56 0.20
N GLY A 128 -0.31 1.32 -0.56
CA GLY A 128 -1.12 2.41 -0.03
C GLY A 128 -2.31 1.97 0.83
N CYS A 129 -2.70 0.69 0.77
CA CYS A 129 -3.63 0.08 1.71
C CYS A 129 -3.43 -1.45 1.70
N MET A 130 -2.43 -1.92 2.45
CA MET A 130 -2.00 -3.33 2.48
C MET A 130 -1.95 -3.88 3.90
N LEU A 131 -2.52 -5.07 4.10
CA LEU A 131 -2.46 -5.84 5.34
C LEU A 131 -1.54 -7.05 5.13
N ILE A 132 -0.57 -7.21 6.03
CA ILE A 132 0.46 -8.24 5.94
C ILE A 132 0.51 -8.99 7.27
N ASP A 133 0.50 -10.32 7.21
CA ASP A 133 0.75 -11.17 8.37
C ASP A 133 2.19 -10.99 8.85
N ALA A 134 2.41 -10.70 10.14
CA ALA A 134 3.74 -10.35 10.65
C ALA A 134 4.80 -11.43 10.37
N ARG A 135 4.38 -12.71 10.32
CA ARG A 135 5.26 -13.84 10.01
C ARG A 135 5.82 -13.82 8.59
N VAL A 136 5.29 -12.98 7.70
CA VAL A 136 5.88 -12.74 6.37
C VAL A 136 7.25 -12.07 6.54
N PHE A 137 7.36 -11.06 7.39
CA PHE A 137 8.62 -10.34 7.63
C PHE A 137 9.67 -11.20 8.34
N GLU A 138 9.24 -12.07 9.25
CA GLU A 138 10.14 -13.04 9.92
C GLU A 138 10.78 -14.04 8.95
N ARG A 139 10.08 -14.36 7.86
CA ARG A 139 10.50 -15.37 6.89
C ARG A 139 11.18 -14.80 5.66
N LEU A 140 10.94 -13.53 5.36
CA LEU A 140 11.63 -12.81 4.28
C LEU A 140 13.02 -12.40 4.73
N SER A 141 14.00 -12.58 3.85
CA SER A 141 15.30 -11.94 4.04
C SER A 141 15.20 -10.40 3.96
N LYS A 142 16.12 -9.68 4.59
CA LYS A 142 16.25 -8.23 4.43
C LYS A 142 17.15 -7.85 3.25
N PRO A 143 17.03 -6.63 2.68
CA PRO A 143 15.98 -5.64 2.97
C PRO A 143 14.61 -6.12 2.47
N TRP A 144 13.52 -5.68 3.11
CA TRP A 144 12.16 -5.98 2.65
C TRP A 144 11.70 -5.03 1.55
N PHE A 145 12.17 -3.78 1.59
CA PHE A 145 11.84 -2.73 0.63
C PHE A 145 13.12 -2.19 -0.01
N GLU A 146 13.14 -2.11 -1.34
CA GLU A 146 14.27 -1.57 -2.09
C GLU A 146 13.83 -1.02 -3.44
N TYR A 147 14.30 0.16 -3.82
CA TYR A 147 14.20 0.63 -5.20
C TYR A 147 15.30 0.03 -6.07
N GLU A 148 14.93 -0.83 -7.01
CA GLU A 148 15.86 -1.37 -8.02
C GLU A 148 15.95 -0.48 -9.27
N TYR A 149 15.11 0.56 -9.35
CA TYR A 149 15.06 1.48 -10.48
C TYR A 149 16.26 2.44 -10.50
N ASP A 150 17.13 2.27 -11.49
CA ASP A 150 18.16 3.24 -11.86
C ASP A 150 17.92 3.64 -13.33
N ARG A 151 17.52 4.90 -13.57
CA ARG A 151 17.26 5.44 -14.92
C ARG A 151 18.38 5.20 -15.93
N ARG A 152 19.62 5.03 -15.49
CA ARG A 152 20.79 4.84 -16.34
C ARG A 152 21.25 3.39 -16.42
N LYS A 153 20.97 2.57 -15.41
CA LYS A 153 21.50 1.20 -15.30
C LYS A 153 20.44 0.11 -15.34
N ASN A 154 19.25 0.38 -14.83
CA ASN A 154 18.15 -0.56 -14.74
C ASN A 154 16.81 0.17 -14.90
N PRO A 155 16.46 0.59 -16.14
CA PRO A 155 15.22 1.31 -16.41
C PRO A 155 13.97 0.44 -16.16
N ASP A 156 14.13 -0.88 -16.12
CA ASP A 156 13.07 -1.86 -15.87
C ASP A 156 13.06 -2.36 -14.41
N GLY A 157 13.84 -1.72 -13.53
CA GLY A 157 13.92 -2.06 -12.11
C GLY A 157 12.61 -1.80 -11.37
N PHE A 158 12.35 -2.61 -10.35
CA PHE A 158 11.15 -2.49 -9.53
C PHE A 158 11.15 -1.26 -8.64
N SER A 159 9.94 -0.72 -8.42
CA SER A 159 9.66 0.11 -7.24
C SER A 159 9.69 -0.72 -5.96
N GLU A 160 9.72 -0.07 -4.80
CA GLU A 160 9.84 -0.70 -3.49
C GLU A 160 8.67 -1.65 -3.15
N ASP A 161 7.47 -1.32 -3.62
CA ASP A 161 6.27 -2.14 -3.44
C ASP A 161 6.26 -3.37 -4.35
N GLN A 162 6.70 -3.19 -5.61
CA GLN A 162 6.91 -4.27 -6.57
C GLN A 162 8.03 -5.21 -6.11
N TYR A 163 9.12 -4.67 -5.58
CA TYR A 163 10.22 -5.43 -5.00
C TYR A 163 9.71 -6.32 -3.87
N PHE A 164 8.97 -5.76 -2.90
CA PHE A 164 8.38 -6.54 -1.82
C PHE A 164 7.49 -7.67 -2.35
N CYS A 165 6.57 -7.36 -3.28
CA CYS A 165 5.67 -8.36 -3.85
C CYS A 165 6.43 -9.47 -4.60
N ASN A 166 7.44 -9.12 -5.38
CA ASN A 166 8.31 -10.09 -6.05
C ASN A 166 9.04 -10.96 -5.04
N LYS A 167 9.61 -10.36 -4.00
CA LYS A 167 10.37 -11.05 -2.95
C LYS A 167 9.51 -12.05 -2.18
N VAL A 168 8.29 -11.63 -1.79
CA VAL A 168 7.27 -12.52 -1.19
C VAL A 168 6.97 -13.72 -2.08
N GLN A 169 6.81 -13.50 -3.39
CA GLN A 169 6.56 -14.59 -4.33
C GLN A 169 7.77 -15.53 -4.46
N LYS A 170 8.97 -15.00 -4.66
CA LYS A 170 10.17 -15.80 -4.91
C LYS A 170 10.66 -16.56 -3.69
N GLU A 171 10.61 -15.95 -2.50
CA GLU A 171 11.12 -16.55 -1.27
C GLU A 171 10.07 -17.38 -0.53
N LEU A 172 8.79 -16.97 -0.56
CA LEU A 172 7.73 -17.62 0.22
C LEU A 172 6.65 -18.30 -0.61
N GLY A 173 6.60 -18.07 -1.92
CA GLY A 173 5.59 -18.65 -2.81
C GLY A 173 4.19 -18.04 -2.65
N PHE A 174 4.07 -16.89 -1.98
CA PHE A 174 2.79 -16.24 -1.75
C PHE A 174 2.51 -15.18 -2.83
N LYS A 175 1.27 -15.14 -3.29
CA LYS A 175 0.74 -14.04 -4.11
C LYS A 175 -0.12 -13.12 -3.25
N VAL A 176 -0.44 -11.95 -3.78
CA VAL A 176 -1.28 -10.98 -3.06
C VAL A 176 -2.75 -11.24 -3.32
N ILE A 177 -3.55 -11.25 -2.27
CA ILE A 177 -5.01 -11.27 -2.37
C ILE A 177 -5.53 -9.84 -2.47
N LEU A 178 -6.05 -9.48 -3.62
CA LEU A 178 -6.68 -8.18 -3.88
C LEU A 178 -8.19 -8.28 -3.61
N ASP A 179 -8.67 -7.54 -2.61
CA ASP A 179 -10.12 -7.45 -2.35
C ASP A 179 -10.71 -6.15 -2.92
N GLY A 180 -11.23 -6.23 -4.14
CA GLY A 180 -11.89 -5.11 -4.82
C GLY A 180 -13.23 -4.70 -4.22
N ARG A 181 -13.72 -5.36 -3.17
CA ARG A 181 -14.84 -4.86 -2.34
C ARG A 181 -14.37 -3.79 -1.36
N VAL A 182 -13.08 -3.75 -1.05
CA VAL A 182 -12.42 -2.66 -0.33
C VAL A 182 -11.85 -1.71 -1.37
N LEU A 183 -12.69 -0.80 -1.86
CA LEU A 183 -12.32 0.22 -2.83
C LEU A 183 -11.96 1.51 -2.10
N CYS A 184 -10.69 1.89 -2.14
CA CYS A 184 -10.18 3.14 -1.60
C CYS A 184 -10.12 4.23 -2.67
N ARG A 185 -10.12 5.49 -2.23
CA ARG A 185 -9.80 6.65 -3.06
C ARG A 185 -8.34 7.02 -2.88
N HIS A 186 -7.70 7.51 -3.92
CA HIS A 186 -6.36 8.09 -3.84
C HIS A 186 -6.49 9.60 -4.03
N CYS A 187 -6.02 10.40 -3.07
CA CYS A 187 -6.05 11.85 -3.13
C CYS A 187 -4.72 12.37 -3.66
N TRP A 188 -4.75 13.46 -4.42
CA TRP A 188 -3.56 14.17 -4.85
C TRP A 188 -3.71 15.66 -4.63
N THR A 189 -2.61 16.32 -4.32
CA THR A 189 -2.57 17.78 -4.25
C THR A 189 -1.97 18.30 -5.55
N GLY A 190 -2.68 19.20 -6.22
CA GLY A 190 -2.19 19.94 -7.38
C GLY A 190 -2.17 21.43 -7.10
N ALA A 191 -1.20 22.14 -7.68
CA ALA A 191 -1.24 23.59 -7.76
C ALA A 191 -1.77 23.99 -9.14
N LEU A 192 -2.73 24.93 -9.18
CA LEU A 192 -3.18 25.56 -10.42
C LEU A 192 -2.57 26.95 -10.49
N GLU A 193 -1.69 27.19 -11.46
CA GLU A 193 -1.19 28.53 -11.77
C GLU A 193 -2.19 29.23 -12.71
N GLY A 194 -3.05 30.06 -12.14
CA GLY A 194 -3.90 31.00 -12.88
C GLY A 194 -3.37 32.43 -12.78
N PRO A 195 -3.85 33.38 -13.62
CA PRO A 195 -3.45 34.79 -13.57
C PRO A 195 -3.77 35.49 -12.23
N LYS A 196 -4.53 34.83 -11.36
CA LYS A 196 -4.61 35.09 -9.93
C LYS A 196 -4.44 33.75 -9.23
N SER A 197 -3.46 33.65 -8.35
CA SER A 197 -3.12 32.44 -7.58
C SER A 197 -4.34 31.90 -6.82
N VAL A 198 -4.95 30.84 -7.36
CA VAL A 198 -5.97 30.05 -6.68
C VAL A 198 -5.44 28.63 -6.58
N THR A 199 -4.94 28.26 -5.41
CA THR A 199 -4.69 26.86 -5.06
C THR A 199 -6.03 26.26 -4.65
N GLN A 200 -6.72 25.59 -5.57
CA GLN A 200 -7.90 24.81 -5.24
C GLN A 200 -7.48 23.34 -5.08
N LEU A 201 -7.74 22.79 -3.89
CA LEU A 201 -7.63 21.36 -3.60
C LEU A 201 -8.74 20.62 -4.35
N GLY A 202 -8.37 19.75 -5.30
CA GLY A 202 -9.28 18.80 -5.94
C GLY A 202 -9.21 17.45 -5.24
N VAL A 203 -10.35 16.77 -5.09
CA VAL A 203 -10.50 15.42 -4.50
C VAL A 203 -11.07 14.46 -5.54
#